data_AF-A0A2N2QKV7-F1
#
_entry.id   AF-A0A2N2QKV7-F1
#
_cell.length_a   1.000
_cell.length_b   1.000
_cell.length_c   1.000
_cell.angle_alpha   90.00
_cell.angle_beta   90.00
_cell.angle_gamma   90.00
#
_symmetry.space_group_name_H-M   'P 1'
#
loop_
_entity.id
_entity.type
_entity.pdbx_description
1 polymer ?
#
loop_
_entity_poly.entity_id
_entity_poly.type
_entity_poly.pdbx_seq_one_letter_code
_entity_poly.pdbx_strand_id
1 'polypeptide(L)' 'MTLRSDSKYPIHLTYVVKLSSDATPDALCGRLENLVSGKHGEFTSASELLRLMTAALDTGDGSPLDGERPTLS' A
#
# COMPACT_ATOMS: atom_id res chain seq x y z
N MET A 1 2.13 10.24 15.32
CA MET A 1 1.73 8.81 15.38
C MET A 1 2.95 8.00 15.01
N THR A 2 3.34 7.04 15.84
CA THR A 2 4.49 6.17 15.58
C THR A 2 3.96 4.84 15.06
N LEU A 3 4.07 4.61 13.75
CA LEU A 3 3.67 3.35 13.13
C LEU A 3 4.65 2.27 13.60
N ARG A 4 4.15 1.24 14.28
CA ARG A 4 5.01 0.17 14.83
C ARG A 4 5.49 -0.72 13.69
N SER A 5 6.79 -0.75 13.44
CA SER A 5 7.47 -1.61 12.47
C SER A 5 7.59 -3.07 12.91
N ASP A 6 6.57 -3.62 13.57
CA ASP A 6 6.56 -5.02 13.97
C ASP A 6 6.21 -5.88 12.75
N SER A 7 7.08 -6.82 12.37
CA SER A 7 6.91 -7.67 11.17
C SER A 7 5.65 -8.52 11.18
N LYS A 8 4.94 -8.63 12.31
CA LYS A 8 3.64 -9.30 12.40
C LYS A 8 2.53 -8.53 11.69
N TYR A 9 2.69 -7.22 11.50
CA TYR A 9 1.76 -6.36 10.80
C TYR A 9 2.51 -5.61 9.71
N PRO A 10 2.44 -6.05 8.43
CA PRO A 10 3.16 -5.37 7.36
C PRO A 10 2.70 -3.92 7.30
N ILE A 11 3.53 -3.02 7.84
CA ILE A 11 3.28 -1.59 7.94
C ILE A 11 2.95 -0.98 6.57
N HIS A 12 3.48 -1.59 5.51
CA HIS A 12 3.22 -1.26 4.10
C HIS A 12 1.74 -1.33 3.69
N LEU A 13 0.84 -1.90 4.50
CA LEU A 13 -0.60 -1.98 4.18
C LEU A 13 -1.44 -0.85 4.80
N THR A 14 -0.81 0.16 5.37
CA THR A 14 -1.55 1.30 5.91
C THR A 14 -1.84 2.30 4.80
N TYR A 15 -3.11 2.47 4.45
CA TYR A 15 -3.56 3.38 3.39
C TYR A 15 -4.55 4.43 3.91
N VAL A 16 -4.54 5.59 3.25
CA VAL A 16 -5.60 6.60 3.36
C VAL A 16 -6.35 6.66 2.04
N VAL A 17 -7.68 6.59 2.13
CA VAL A 17 -8.58 6.83 0.99
C VAL A 17 -9.14 8.24 1.13
N LYS A 18 -8.94 9.06 0.11
CA LYS A 18 -9.48 10.42 0.03
C LYS A 18 -10.52 10.43 -1.08
N LEU A 19 -11.79 10.53 -0.72
CA LEU A 19 -12.88 10.69 -1.68
C LEU A 19 -12.95 12.13 -2.17
N SER A 20 -13.27 12.32 -3.44
CA SER A 20 -13.62 13.64 -3.97
C SER A 20 -14.94 14.11 -3.38
N SER A 21 -15.14 15.43 -3.28
CA SER A 21 -16.35 16.01 -2.68
C SER A 21 -17.64 15.65 -3.44
N ASP A 22 -17.51 15.32 -4.71
CA ASP A 22 -18.58 14.90 -5.63
C ASP A 22 -18.73 13.37 -5.75
N ALA A 23 -17.97 12.59 -4.98
CA ALA A 23 -18.05 11.12 -5.04
C ALA A 23 -19.45 10.63 -4.62
N THR A 24 -20.04 9.77 -5.45
CA THR A 24 -21.33 9.11 -5.18
C THR A 24 -21.14 7.59 -5.13
N PRO A 25 -22.12 6.82 -4.65
CA PRO A 25 -22.06 5.36 -4.70
C PRO A 25 -21.85 4.81 -6.13
N ASP A 26 -22.43 5.49 -7.14
CA ASP A 26 -22.30 5.13 -8.55
C ASP A 26 -21.02 5.70 -9.21
N ALA A 27 -20.38 6.69 -8.59
CA ALA A 27 -19.16 7.35 -9.08
C ALA A 27 -18.16 7.52 -7.92
N LEU A 28 -17.58 6.39 -7.48
CA LEU A 28 -16.59 6.36 -6.41
C LEU A 28 -15.24 6.86 -6.96
N CYS A 29 -15.02 8.18 -6.90
CA CYS A 29 -13.79 8.82 -7.35
C CYS A 29 -12.97 9.39 -6.18
N GLY A 30 -11.65 9.36 -6.32
CA GLY A 30 -10.74 9.81 -5.27
C GLY A 30 -9.31 9.37 -5.49
N ARG A 31 -8.55 9.33 -4.38
CA ARG A 31 -7.14 8.93 -4.35
C ARG A 31 -6.84 8.00 -3.19
N LEU A 32 -6.10 6.94 -3.48
CA LEU A 32 -5.52 6.01 -2.50
C LEU A 32 -4.06 6.41 -2.25
N GLU A 33 -3.63 6.49 -1.00
CA GLU A 33 -2.26 6.84 -0.62
C GLU A 33 -1.73 5.84 0.41
N ASN A 34 -0.54 5.30 0.17
CA ASN A 34 0.17 4.42 1.09
C ASN A 34 0.99 5.25 2.08
N LEU A 35 0.68 5.15 3.37
CA LEU A 35 1.32 5.98 4.40
C LEU A 35 2.79 5.65 4.67
N VAL A 36 3.24 4.46 4.28
CA VAL A 36 4.62 4.02 4.53
C VAL A 36 5.53 4.34 3.36
N SER A 37 5.07 4.10 2.14
CA SER A 37 5.88 4.38 0.94
C SER A 37 5.65 5.77 0.36
N GLY A 38 4.59 6.48 0.77
CA GLY A 38 4.16 7.75 0.17
C GLY A 38 3.60 7.60 -1.26
N LYS A 39 3.54 6.38 -1.81
CA LYS A 39 2.98 6.12 -3.15
C LYS A 39 1.47 6.37 -3.14
N HIS A 40 0.97 6.95 -4.22
CA HIS A 40 -0.45 7.22 -4.40
C HIS A 40 -0.97 6.84 -5.79
N GLY A 41 -2.29 6.72 -5.92
CA GLY A 41 -2.96 6.48 -7.19
C GLY A 41 -4.39 7.01 -7.17
N GLU A 42 -4.82 7.61 -8.27
CA GLU A 42 -6.18 8.11 -8.44
C GLU A 42 -7.09 7.00 -8.98
N PHE A 43 -8.35 7.03 -8.58
CA PHE A 43 -9.37 6.11 -9.05
C PHE A 43 -10.67 6.87 -9.33
N THR A 44 -11.43 6.39 -10.30
CA THR A 44 -12.74 6.93 -10.70
C THR A 44 -13.87 5.91 -10.52
N SER A 45 -13.53 4.69 -10.12
CA SER A 45 -14.46 3.60 -9.84
C SER A 45 -13.97 2.66 -8.73
N ALA A 46 -14.89 1.90 -8.14
CA ALA A 46 -14.57 0.87 -7.17
C ALA A 46 -13.63 -0.22 -7.74
N SER A 47 -13.81 -0.58 -9.01
CA SER A 47 -12.97 -1.55 -9.71
C SER A 47 -11.51 -1.07 -9.83
N GLU A 48 -11.31 0.22 -10.11
CA GLU A 48 -9.98 0.83 -10.15
C GLU A 48 -9.35 0.89 -8.76
N LEU A 49 -10.11 1.26 -7.73
CA LEU A 49 -9.63 1.24 -6.35
C LEU A 49 -9.15 -0.16 -5.95
N LEU A 50 -9.94 -1.21 -6.24
CA LEU A 50 -9.55 -2.59 -5.99
C LEU A 50 -8.26 -2.95 -6.73
N ARG A 51 -8.14 -2.55 -7.99
CA ARG A 51 -6.92 -2.80 -8.79
C ARG A 51 -5.69 -2.13 -8.16
N LEU A 52 -5.81 -0.89 -7.68
CA LEU A 52 -4.73 -0.19 -7.00
C LEU A 52 -4.31 -0.91 -5.70
N MET A 53 -5.28 -1.40 -4.92
CA MET A 53 -5.00 -2.16 -3.70
C MET A 53 -4.31 -3.49 -4.02
N THR A 54 -4.79 -4.26 -4.99
CA THR A 54 -4.17 -5.54 -5.38
C THR A 54 -2.77 -5.33 -5.94
N ALA A 55 -2.57 -4.34 -6.82
CA ALA A 55 -1.24 -4.01 -7.34
C ALA A 55 -0.26 -3.63 -6.21
N ALA A 56 -0.74 -2.96 -5.17
CA ALA A 56 0.08 -2.63 -4.02
C ALA A 56 0.41 -3.85 -3.15
N LEU A 57 -0.46 -4.87 -3.10
CA LEU A 57 -0.17 -6.17 -2.50
C LEU A 57 0.87 -6.96 -3.31
N ASP A 58 0.75 -6.98 -4.63
CA ASP A 58 1.70 -7.67 -5.53
C ASP A 58 3.07 -6.98 -5.57
N THR A 59 3.12 -5.65 -5.41
CA THR A 59 4.38 -4.90 -5.26
C THR A 59 5.02 -5.13 -3.89
N GLY A 60 4.34 -5.80 -2.98
CA GLY A 60 4.92 -6.34 -1.75
C GLY A 60 5.83 -7.53 -2.03
N ASP A 61 6.82 -7.36 -2.90
CA ASP A 61 7.84 -8.36 -3.19
C ASP A 61 9.24 -7.84 -2.82
N GLY A 62 9.89 -8.61 -1.95
CA GLY A 62 11.33 -8.81 -1.95
C GLY A 62 12.23 -7.65 -1.50
N SER A 63 12.32 -7.39 -0.18
CA SER A 63 13.68 -7.21 0.34
C SER A 63 14.24 -8.62 0.52
N PRO A 64 15.39 -8.97 -0.10
CA PRO A 64 16.06 -10.21 0.23
C PRO A 64 16.31 -10.19 1.74
N LEU A 65 16.21 -11.36 2.34
CA LEU A 65 16.72 -11.62 3.67
C LEU A 65 18.25 -11.45 3.58
N ASP A 66 18.74 -10.22 3.52
CA ASP A 66 20.17 -9.95 3.38
C ASP A 66 20.79 -10.00 4.78
N GLY A 67 21.53 -11.09 4.98
CA GLY A 67 22.21 -11.45 6.20
C GLY A 67 23.08 -12.67 5.94
N GLU A 68 23.86 -12.63 4.86
CA GLU A 68 24.99 -13.51 4.62
C GLU A 68 25.88 -13.56 5.86
N ARG A 69 26.06 -14.75 6.44
CA ARG A 69 27.23 -15.05 7.27
C ARG A 69 28.13 -15.97 6.47
N PRO A 70 29.28 -15.48 5.96
CA PRO A 70 30.33 -16.38 5.51
C PRO A 70 31.00 -16.93 6.77
N THR A 71 30.86 -18.22 7.03
CA THR A 71 31.82 -18.92 7.89
C THR A 71 32.66 -19.82 6.99
N LEU A 72 33.76 -19.24 6.54
CA LEU A 72 34.98 -20.00 6.23
C LEU A 72 35.37 -20.76 7.49
N SER A 73 35.40 -22.10 7.44
CA SER A 73 36.37 -22.98 8.11
C SER A 73 36.10 -24.43 7.72
#